data_AF-A0A0C3FUS2-F1
#
_entry.id   AF-A0A0C3FUS2-F1
#
_cell.length_a   1.000
_cell.length_b   1.000
_cell.length_c   1.000
_cell.angle_alpha   90.00
_cell.angle_beta   90.00
_cell.angle_gamma   90.00
#
_symmetry.space_group_name_H-M   'P 1'
#
loop_
_entity.id
_entity.type
_entity.pdbx_description
1 polymer ?
#
loop_
_entity_poly.entity_id
_entity_poly.type
_entity_poly.pdbx_seq_one_letter_code
_entity_poly.pdbx_strand_id
1 'polypeptide(L)'
;MSQEKDMNGYIQKVRRPGCDPAVVKDLRGIMYVMKNVASVSKEVIEGTEPKQKTGRNKKGIKMDITMAWLILSDCLPGHVDFEYDNPPKDDLCYCNGCLLKPPSHCPNPCNCSKCCPELVIAQLPRCKFKAVIPMAGQLMEEMCSLRMTHLVSFCDQLWYNADEGEFYLVLPIAFLSGAIIKQILDRYPILHLETDLDMVIGNETYLAPHCDALWKLINTFEADFIPFQEKAELEKDAIKKVKELVTTTHQEPTTESSTIIALPPSQTQYGTQAAAKLNLPEPMPY
;
A
#
# COMPACT_ATOMS: atom_id res chain seq x y z
N MET A 1 -0.25 12.37 1.82
CA MET A 1 -1.08 13.42 2.44
C MET A 1 -0.18 14.46 3.05
N SER A 2 -0.34 15.72 2.67
CA SER A 2 0.37 16.84 3.32
C SER A 2 -0.10 16.96 4.77
N GLN A 3 0.83 17.08 5.71
CA GLN A 3 0.48 17.38 7.10
C GLN A 3 -0.11 18.79 7.15
N GLU A 4 -1.32 18.94 7.69
CA GLU A 4 -1.91 20.25 7.94
C GLU A 4 -1.02 21.05 8.89
N LYS A 5 -0.85 22.34 8.60
CA LYS A 5 0.06 23.20 9.35
C LYS A 5 -0.60 23.77 10.59
N ASP A 6 -1.91 23.97 10.54
CA ASP A 6 -2.73 24.54 11.59
C ASP A 6 -3.93 23.63 11.94
N MET A 7 -4.44 23.80 13.15
CA MET A 7 -5.53 22.99 13.68
C MET A 7 -6.84 23.22 12.91
N ASN A 8 -7.13 24.45 12.50
CA ASN A 8 -8.39 24.78 11.81
C ASN A 8 -8.51 24.05 10.46
N GLY A 9 -7.43 24.04 9.67
CA GLY A 9 -7.35 23.29 8.42
C GLY A 9 -7.53 21.79 8.62
N TYR A 10 -6.98 21.23 9.70
CA TYR A 10 -7.22 19.84 10.09
C TYR A 10 -8.70 19.59 10.42
N ILE A 11 -9.29 20.38 11.31
CA ILE A 11 -10.68 20.23 11.76
C ILE A 11 -11.66 20.36 10.59
N GLN A 12 -11.44 21.33 9.70
CA GLN A 12 -12.26 21.49 8.50
C GLN A 12 -12.20 20.28 7.57
N LYS A 13 -11.07 19.58 7.48
CA LYS A 13 -10.94 18.40 6.62
C LYS A 13 -11.59 17.18 7.24
N VAL A 14 -11.37 16.93 8.53
CA VAL A 14 -11.91 15.72 9.20
C VAL A 14 -13.41 15.79 9.48
N ARG A 15 -14.00 16.99 9.60
CA ARG A 15 -15.45 17.14 9.84
C ARG A 15 -16.30 17.07 8.58
N ARG A 16 -15.73 17.25 7.37
CA ARG A 16 -16.49 17.26 6.09
C ARG A 16 -17.29 15.98 5.82
N PRO A 17 -16.74 14.76 5.97
CA PRO A 17 -17.49 13.56 5.63
C PRO A 17 -18.61 13.24 6.63
N GLY A 18 -18.68 13.97 7.75
CA GLY A 18 -19.66 13.78 8.83
C GLY A 18 -20.94 14.61 8.73
N CYS A 19 -21.14 15.38 7.66
CA CYS A 19 -22.29 16.26 7.55
C CYS A 19 -23.63 15.52 7.45
N ASP A 20 -23.65 14.28 6.95
CA ASP A 20 -24.86 13.44 6.95
C ASP A 20 -24.59 12.08 7.61
N PRO A 21 -25.03 11.88 8.87
CA PRO A 21 -24.86 10.60 9.56
C PRO A 21 -25.70 9.47 8.96
N ALA A 22 -26.70 9.78 8.12
CA ALA A 22 -27.43 8.76 7.38
C ALA A 22 -26.57 8.07 6.31
N VAL A 23 -25.57 8.79 5.79
CA VAL A 23 -24.66 8.33 4.75
C VAL A 23 -23.41 7.69 5.36
N VAL A 24 -22.79 8.32 6.36
CA VAL A 24 -21.52 7.87 6.94
C VAL A 24 -21.75 7.42 8.39
N LYS A 25 -21.94 6.11 8.58
CA LYS A 25 -22.31 5.51 9.87
C LYS A 25 -21.15 5.40 10.87
N ASP A 26 -19.90 5.37 10.41
CA ASP A 26 -18.71 5.29 11.28
C ASP A 26 -17.63 6.29 10.80
N LEU A 27 -17.94 7.57 10.95
CA LEU A 27 -16.99 8.62 10.59
C LEU A 27 -15.78 8.60 11.53
N ARG A 28 -14.58 8.45 10.95
CA ARG A 28 -13.31 8.54 11.68
C ARG A 28 -12.40 9.61 11.11
N GLY A 29 -11.94 10.51 11.98
CA GLY A 29 -10.84 11.43 11.69
C GLY A 29 -9.51 10.80 12.10
N ILE A 30 -8.69 10.41 11.13
CA ILE A 30 -7.38 9.79 11.39
C ILE A 30 -6.25 10.80 11.13
N MET A 31 -5.49 11.11 12.17
CA MET A 31 -4.28 11.93 12.08
C MET A 31 -3.03 11.07 12.24
N TYR A 32 -2.25 10.95 11.17
CA TYR A 32 -0.96 10.25 11.22
C TYR A 32 0.12 11.17 11.78
N VAL A 33 0.59 10.85 12.97
CA VAL A 33 1.66 11.60 13.66
C VAL A 33 2.95 10.77 13.63
N MET A 34 4.02 11.31 13.02
CA MET A 34 5.33 10.65 13.04
C MET A 34 5.94 10.72 14.44
N LYS A 35 6.81 9.75 14.78
CA LYS A 35 7.45 9.67 16.12
C LYS A 35 8.16 10.96 16.55
N ASN A 36 8.76 11.69 15.60
CA ASN A 36 9.46 12.94 15.87
C ASN A 36 8.52 14.16 16.04
N VAL A 37 7.27 14.08 15.58
CA VAL A 37 6.34 15.23 15.65
C VAL A 37 5.99 15.55 17.10
N ALA A 38 5.94 14.56 17.99
CA ALA A 38 5.73 14.81 19.42
C ALA A 38 6.87 15.62 20.06
N SER A 39 8.14 15.39 19.67
CA SER A 39 9.25 16.20 20.20
C SER A 39 9.22 17.62 19.63
N VAL A 40 8.94 17.74 18.33
CA VAL A 40 8.78 19.06 17.67
C VAL A 40 7.63 19.84 18.30
N SER A 41 6.54 19.17 18.67
CA SER A 41 5.39 19.82 19.34
C SER A 41 5.79 20.42 20.69
N LYS A 42 6.58 19.70 21.48
CA LYS A 42 7.11 20.20 22.75
C LYS A 42 8.01 21.42 22.54
N GLU A 43 8.94 21.34 21.60
CA GLU A 43 9.83 22.47 21.27
C GLU A 43 9.05 23.72 20.86
N VAL A 44 8.00 23.57 20.04
CA VAL A 44 7.13 24.68 19.62
C VAL A 44 6.39 25.31 20.80
N ILE A 45 5.84 24.51 21.72
CA ILE A 45 5.13 25.01 22.91
C ILE A 45 6.08 25.70 23.89
N GLU A 46 7.30 25.18 24.04
CA GLU A 46 8.35 25.78 24.86
C GLU A 46 8.94 27.06 24.24
N GLY A 47 8.50 27.45 23.04
CA GLY A 47 9.03 28.60 22.32
C GLY A 47 10.47 28.40 21.82
N THR A 48 10.95 27.16 21.80
CA THR A 48 12.27 26.83 21.28
C THR A 48 12.16 26.66 19.76
N GLU A 49 12.87 27.48 18.99
CA GLU A 49 12.91 27.28 17.55
C GLU A 49 13.48 25.88 17.23
N PRO A 50 12.74 25.03 16.48
CA PRO A 50 13.21 23.70 16.17
C PRO A 50 14.51 23.81 15.39
N LYS A 51 15.56 23.12 15.87
CA LYS A 51 16.90 23.18 15.29
C LYS A 51 16.81 22.90 13.79
N GLN A 52 17.00 23.95 12.97
CA GLN A 52 17.00 23.78 11.52
C GLN A 52 18.15 22.85 11.17
N LYS A 53 17.82 21.68 10.62
CA LYS A 53 18.85 20.76 10.12
C LYS A 53 19.59 21.48 9.00
N THR A 54 20.90 21.68 9.16
CA THR A 54 21.79 22.44 8.26
C THR A 54 22.00 21.81 6.87
N GLY A 55 21.07 20.98 6.39
CA GLY A 55 21.11 20.39 5.06
C GLY A 55 20.33 21.23 4.06
N ARG A 56 20.97 21.62 2.95
CA ARG A 56 20.49 22.52 1.88
C ARG A 56 19.09 22.21 1.32
N ASN A 57 18.51 21.03 1.60
CA ASN A 57 17.22 20.58 1.07
C ASN A 57 16.19 20.13 2.13
N LYS A 58 16.43 20.29 3.45
CA LYS A 58 15.46 19.87 4.47
C LYS A 58 14.66 21.08 4.96
N LYS A 59 13.50 21.33 4.32
CA LYS A 59 12.48 22.23 4.90
C LYS A 59 12.07 21.64 6.26
N GLY A 60 12.36 22.35 7.35
CA GLY A 60 11.88 21.97 8.68
C GLY A 60 10.36 21.86 8.70
N ILE A 61 9.82 20.98 9.54
CA ILE A 61 8.38 20.90 9.79
C ILE A 61 8.00 22.22 10.47
N LYS A 62 7.27 23.07 9.75
CA LYS A 62 6.61 24.24 10.35
C LYS A 62 5.26 23.78 10.85
N MET A 63 5.03 23.89 12.14
CA MET A 63 3.80 23.50 12.81
C MET A 63 3.31 24.66 13.67
N ASP A 64 2.02 24.94 13.59
CA ASP A 64 1.37 25.95 14.41
C ASP A 64 1.30 25.52 15.89
N ILE A 65 1.27 26.50 16.80
CA ILE A 65 1.22 26.25 18.24
C ILE A 65 -0.07 25.51 18.64
N THR A 66 -1.21 25.82 18.02
CA THR A 66 -2.49 25.14 18.28
C THR A 66 -2.43 23.66 17.87
N MET A 67 -1.79 23.38 16.73
CA MET A 67 -1.57 22.02 16.26
C MET A 67 -0.62 21.24 17.18
N ALA A 68 0.40 21.91 17.73
CA ALA A 68 1.30 21.31 18.73
C ALA A 68 0.54 20.91 19.99
N TRP A 69 -0.33 21.79 20.50
CA TRP A 69 -1.18 21.50 21.65
C TRP A 69 -2.14 20.33 21.37
N LEU A 70 -2.79 20.32 20.21
CA LEU A 70 -3.68 19.23 19.80
C LEU A 70 -2.97 17.87 19.80
N ILE A 71 -1.75 17.80 19.25
CA ILE A 71 -0.97 16.55 19.17
C ILE A 71 -0.58 16.02 20.56
N LEU A 72 -0.25 16.92 21.49
CA LEU A 72 0.15 16.58 22.85
C LEU A 72 -1.03 16.40 23.81
N SER A 73 -2.24 16.80 23.44
CA SER A 73 -3.42 16.69 24.30
C SER A 73 -3.75 15.24 24.70
N ASP A 74 -4.35 15.10 25.89
CA ASP A 74 -4.86 13.82 26.43
C ASP A 74 -6.23 13.44 25.86
N CYS A 75 -6.96 14.42 25.30
CA CYS A 75 -8.26 14.23 24.69
C CYS A 75 -8.37 15.15 23.47
N LEU A 76 -8.49 14.57 22.27
CA LEU A 76 -8.56 15.37 21.03
C LEU A 76 -9.83 16.22 20.99
N PRO A 77 -11.06 15.68 21.18
CA PRO A 77 -12.27 16.51 21.21
C PRO A 77 -12.22 17.57 22.31
N GLY A 78 -11.75 17.23 23.51
CA GLY A 78 -11.67 18.17 24.63
C GLY A 78 -10.74 19.34 24.36
N HIS A 79 -9.62 19.13 23.64
CA HIS A 79 -8.76 20.24 23.23
C HIS A 79 -9.41 21.10 22.15
N VAL A 80 -10.14 20.50 21.20
CA VAL A 80 -10.91 21.25 20.21
C VAL A 80 -11.96 22.12 20.89
N ASP A 81 -12.68 21.57 21.87
CA ASP A 81 -13.70 22.30 22.60
C ASP A 81 -13.10 23.45 23.42
N PHE A 82 -11.94 23.24 24.02
CA PHE A 82 -11.20 24.30 24.69
C PHE A 82 -10.75 25.42 23.74
N GLU A 83 -10.17 25.08 22.58
CA GLU A 83 -9.64 26.08 21.63
C GLU A 83 -10.74 26.95 20.99
N TYR A 84 -11.94 26.40 20.82
CA TYR A 84 -13.09 27.11 20.24
C TYR A 84 -14.10 27.62 21.28
N ASP A 85 -13.76 27.58 22.57
CA ASP A 85 -14.66 27.93 23.67
C ASP A 85 -16.03 27.21 23.59
N ASN A 86 -16.06 25.96 23.11
CA ASN A 86 -17.29 25.17 23.07
C ASN A 86 -17.67 24.76 24.51
N PRO A 87 -18.96 24.84 24.88
CA PRO A 87 -19.39 24.38 26.19
C PRO A 87 -19.21 22.86 26.31
N PRO A 88 -18.93 22.33 27.52
CA PRO A 88 -18.81 20.88 27.73
C PRO A 88 -20.11 20.11 27.46
N LYS A 89 -21.23 20.84 27.44
CA LYS A 89 -22.54 20.33 27.07
C LYS A 89 -23.23 21.40 26.25
N ASP A 90 -23.52 21.09 24.99
CA ASP A 90 -24.34 21.96 24.15
C ASP A 90 -25.76 22.05 24.71
N ASP A 91 -26.31 23.26 24.70
CA ASP A 91 -27.73 23.46 24.95
C ASP A 91 -28.54 22.78 23.86
N LEU A 92 -29.65 22.14 24.25
CA LEU A 92 -30.54 21.49 23.30
C LEU A 92 -31.15 22.56 22.38
N CYS A 93 -30.93 22.42 21.07
CA CYS A 93 -31.60 23.24 20.07
C CYS A 93 -32.96 22.62 19.74
N TYR A 94 -34.03 23.39 19.90
CA TYR A 94 -35.41 22.95 19.65
C TYR A 94 -35.95 23.35 18.26
N CYS A 95 -35.08 23.77 17.33
CA CYS A 95 -35.54 24.06 15.98
C CYS A 95 -35.91 22.75 15.25
N ASN A 96 -36.86 22.82 14.31
CA ASN A 96 -37.30 21.64 13.55
C ASN A 96 -36.13 20.88 12.90
N GLY A 97 -35.08 21.58 12.47
CA GLY A 97 -33.88 20.96 11.89
C GLY A 97 -33.14 20.07 12.89
N CYS A 98 -32.84 20.59 14.09
CA CYS A 98 -32.15 19.84 15.14
C CYS A 98 -33.02 18.76 15.76
N LEU A 99 -34.35 18.94 15.79
CA LEU A 99 -35.26 17.88 16.22
C LEU A 99 -35.31 16.71 15.23
N LEU A 100 -35.22 16.99 13.92
CA LEU A 100 -35.19 15.96 12.87
C LEU A 100 -33.80 15.31 12.74
N LYS A 101 -32.73 16.08 12.93
CA LYS A 101 -31.33 15.64 12.88
C LYS A 101 -30.60 16.15 14.12
N PRO A 102 -30.76 15.49 15.28
CA PRO A 102 -30.06 15.89 16.49
C PRO A 102 -28.54 15.82 16.26
N PRO A 103 -27.76 16.81 16.74
CA PRO A 103 -26.30 16.75 16.68
C PRO A 103 -25.80 15.46 17.32
N SER A 104 -24.75 14.87 16.75
CA SER A 104 -24.11 13.72 17.35
C SER A 104 -23.51 14.12 18.71
N HIS A 105 -23.94 13.45 19.77
CA HIS A 105 -23.38 13.67 21.10
C HIS A 105 -21.96 13.09 21.16
N CYS A 106 -21.04 13.83 21.78
CA CYS A 106 -19.73 13.28 22.12
C CYS A 106 -19.93 12.08 23.06
N PRO A 107 -19.42 10.88 22.74
CA PRO A 107 -19.59 9.71 23.61
C PRO A 107 -18.95 9.98 24.97
N ASN A 108 -19.60 9.50 26.04
CA ASN A 108 -19.08 9.53 27.39
C ASN A 108 -18.92 8.08 27.90
N PRO A 109 -17.69 7.55 28.00
CA PRO A 109 -16.40 8.23 27.83
C PRO A 109 -16.03 8.52 26.36
N CYS A 110 -15.16 9.52 26.16
CA CYS A 110 -14.64 9.88 24.84
C CYS A 110 -13.95 8.68 24.16
N ASN A 111 -14.27 8.44 22.88
CA ASN A 111 -13.75 7.32 22.10
C ASN A 111 -12.53 7.68 21.23
N CYS A 112 -11.92 8.86 21.42
CA CYS A 112 -10.73 9.22 20.66
C CYS A 112 -9.53 8.34 21.05
N SER A 113 -8.55 8.21 20.16
CA SER A 113 -7.37 7.32 20.33
C SER A 113 -6.47 7.65 21.53
N LYS A 114 -6.72 8.76 22.25
CA LYS A 114 -6.01 9.12 23.48
C LYS A 114 -6.78 8.71 24.73
N CYS A 115 -8.10 8.91 24.75
CA CYS A 115 -8.98 8.55 25.86
C CYS A 115 -9.29 7.05 25.89
N CYS A 116 -9.54 6.50 24.70
CA CYS A 116 -9.70 5.08 24.46
C CYS A 116 -8.64 4.70 23.42
N PRO A 117 -7.37 4.49 23.82
CA PRO A 117 -6.36 3.96 22.92
C PRO A 117 -6.96 2.76 22.22
N GLU A 118 -6.95 2.79 20.87
CA GLU A 118 -7.31 1.61 20.10
C GLU A 118 -6.52 0.47 20.73
N LEU A 119 -7.25 -0.55 21.20
CA LEU A 119 -6.62 -1.77 21.65
C LEU A 119 -5.66 -2.09 20.53
N VAL A 120 -4.36 -2.08 20.82
CA VAL A 120 -3.37 -2.56 19.89
C VAL A 120 -3.81 -3.99 19.72
N ILE A 121 -4.62 -4.27 18.69
CA ILE A 121 -5.06 -5.60 18.33
C ILE A 121 -3.73 -6.30 18.24
N ALA A 122 -3.43 -7.11 19.26
CA ALA A 122 -2.07 -7.59 19.50
C ALA A 122 -1.72 -8.29 18.23
N GLN A 123 -0.94 -7.62 17.35
CA GLN A 123 -1.05 -7.82 15.89
C GLN A 123 -1.06 -9.31 15.69
N LEU A 124 -2.22 -9.91 15.36
CA LEU A 124 -2.47 -11.35 15.51
C LEU A 124 -1.19 -12.03 15.04
N PRO A 125 -0.39 -12.61 15.96
CA PRO A 125 1.06 -12.67 15.89
C PRO A 125 1.43 -12.92 14.46
N ARG A 126 1.78 -11.85 13.70
CA ARG A 126 1.67 -11.86 12.21
C ARG A 126 2.24 -13.18 11.79
N CYS A 127 1.38 -14.12 11.40
CA CYS A 127 1.82 -15.48 11.50
C CYS A 127 2.87 -15.60 10.42
N LYS A 128 4.14 -15.60 10.83
CA LYS A 128 5.28 -15.70 9.95
C LYS A 128 5.37 -17.16 9.55
N PHE A 129 4.23 -17.75 9.15
CA PHE A 129 4.17 -18.79 8.17
C PHE A 129 4.77 -18.18 6.90
N LYS A 130 6.10 -18.08 6.90
CA LYS A 130 6.88 -18.40 5.73
C LYS A 130 6.58 -19.88 5.51
N ALA A 131 5.42 -20.18 4.94
CA ALA A 131 5.25 -21.45 4.27
C ALA A 131 6.48 -21.55 3.38
N VAL A 132 7.33 -22.54 3.63
CA VAL A 132 8.51 -22.75 2.82
C VAL A 132 7.98 -23.27 1.51
N ILE A 133 7.64 -22.36 0.61
CA ILE A 133 7.18 -22.69 -0.73
C ILE A 133 8.42 -23.18 -1.46
N PRO A 134 8.44 -24.46 -1.91
CA PRO A 134 9.54 -24.97 -2.70
C PRO A 134 9.80 -24.03 -3.88
N MET A 135 11.07 -23.79 -4.23
CA MET A 135 11.42 -22.92 -5.36
C MET A 135 10.68 -23.30 -6.65
N ALA A 136 10.43 -24.59 -6.86
CA ALA A 136 9.69 -25.11 -8.02
C ALA A 136 8.23 -24.63 -8.09
N GLY A 137 7.63 -24.24 -6.96
CA GLY A 137 6.28 -23.70 -6.88
C GLY A 137 6.23 -22.17 -6.84
N GLN A 138 7.37 -21.48 -6.81
CA GLN A 138 7.37 -20.01 -6.80
C GLN A 138 6.96 -19.48 -8.16
N LEU A 139 6.04 -18.52 -8.16
CA LEU A 139 5.62 -17.83 -9.37
C LEU A 139 6.77 -17.01 -9.94
N MET A 140 7.00 -17.13 -11.24
CA MET A 140 7.92 -16.25 -11.95
C MET A 140 7.41 -14.80 -11.91
N GLU A 141 8.32 -13.82 -12.00
CA GLU A 141 7.96 -12.40 -11.95
C GLU A 141 6.93 -12.02 -13.03
N GLU A 142 7.08 -12.55 -14.24
CA GLU A 142 6.13 -12.35 -15.35
C GLU A 142 4.72 -12.86 -14.99
N MET A 143 4.63 -14.05 -14.38
CA MET A 143 3.37 -14.66 -13.93
C MET A 143 2.73 -13.85 -12.81
N CYS A 144 3.53 -13.37 -11.85
CA CYS A 144 3.07 -12.49 -10.78
C CYS A 144 2.50 -11.18 -11.33
N SER A 145 3.16 -10.56 -12.32
CA SER A 145 2.73 -9.31 -12.94
C SER A 145 1.39 -9.47 -13.68
N LEU A 146 1.25 -10.55 -14.46
CA LEU A 146 0.00 -10.86 -15.17
C LEU A 146 -1.17 -11.05 -14.19
N ARG A 147 -0.97 -11.86 -13.14
CA ARG A 147 -2.02 -12.13 -12.14
C ARG A 147 -2.37 -10.91 -11.30
N MET A 148 -1.37 -10.10 -10.94
CA MET A 148 -1.60 -8.80 -10.30
C MET A 148 -2.54 -7.95 -11.17
N THR A 149 -2.31 -7.91 -12.49
CA THR A 149 -3.16 -7.18 -13.44
C THR A 149 -4.59 -7.72 -13.45
N HIS A 150 -4.77 -9.05 -13.47
CA HIS A 150 -6.10 -9.67 -13.41
C HIS A 150 -6.83 -9.36 -12.09
N LEU A 151 -6.14 -9.43 -10.94
CA LEU A 151 -6.72 -9.13 -9.62
C LEU A 151 -7.09 -7.65 -9.47
N VAL A 152 -6.26 -6.74 -9.99
CA VAL A 152 -6.58 -5.30 -10.02
C VAL A 152 -7.79 -5.04 -10.92
N SER A 153 -7.82 -5.64 -12.12
CA SER A 153 -8.97 -5.50 -13.02
C SER A 153 -10.26 -6.05 -12.40
N PHE A 154 -10.19 -7.16 -11.68
CA PHE A 154 -11.33 -7.70 -10.92
C PHE A 154 -11.80 -6.74 -9.84
N CYS A 155 -10.87 -6.11 -9.10
CA CYS A 155 -11.18 -5.10 -8.10
C CYS A 155 -11.92 -3.90 -8.73
N ASP A 156 -11.44 -3.41 -9.87
CA ASP A 156 -12.09 -2.33 -10.61
C ASP A 156 -13.50 -2.76 -11.07
N GLN A 157 -13.66 -3.98 -11.58
CA GLN A 157 -14.96 -4.51 -11.98
C GLN A 157 -15.95 -4.60 -10.81
N LEU A 158 -15.50 -5.05 -9.63
CA LEU A 158 -16.35 -5.06 -8.43
C LEU A 158 -16.82 -3.65 -8.07
N TRP A 159 -15.90 -2.68 -8.12
CA TRP A 159 -16.21 -1.28 -7.83
C TRP A 159 -17.19 -0.68 -8.85
N TYR A 160 -17.01 -0.93 -10.14
CA TYR A 160 -17.92 -0.46 -11.19
C TYR A 160 -19.31 -1.10 -11.13
N ASN A 161 -19.41 -2.34 -10.64
CA ASN A 161 -20.67 -3.06 -10.53
C ASN A 161 -21.37 -2.84 -9.17
N ALA A 162 -20.70 -2.19 -8.22
CA ALA A 162 -21.27 -1.89 -6.92
C ALA A 162 -22.38 -0.83 -7.06
N ASP A 163 -23.42 -0.93 -6.22
CA ASP A 163 -24.50 0.07 -6.20
C ASP A 163 -23.91 1.44 -5.83
N GLU A 164 -23.98 2.41 -6.75
CA GLU A 164 -23.52 3.78 -6.52
C GLU A 164 -24.15 4.36 -5.24
N GLY A 165 -25.43 4.05 -4.95
CA GLY A 165 -26.12 4.56 -3.76
C GLY A 165 -25.51 4.08 -2.44
N GLU A 166 -24.97 2.86 -2.41
CA GLU A 166 -24.39 2.25 -1.22
C GLU A 166 -22.86 2.46 -1.14
N PHE A 167 -22.17 2.49 -2.29
CA PHE A 167 -20.72 2.42 -2.38
C PHE A 167 -20.03 3.64 -3.00
N TYR A 168 -20.73 4.74 -3.34
CA TYR A 168 -20.09 5.89 -4.01
C TYR A 168 -18.90 6.52 -3.24
N LEU A 169 -18.81 6.34 -1.93
CA LEU A 169 -17.68 6.82 -1.11
C LEU A 169 -16.60 5.75 -0.86
N VAL A 170 -16.86 4.51 -1.25
CA VAL A 170 -15.94 3.39 -1.05
C VAL A 170 -14.97 3.37 -2.22
N LEU A 171 -13.68 3.47 -1.93
CA LEU A 171 -12.63 3.42 -2.95
C LEU A 171 -12.44 1.98 -3.44
N PRO A 172 -12.00 1.74 -4.70
CA PRO A 172 -11.73 0.39 -5.21
C PRO A 172 -10.84 -0.44 -4.28
N ILE A 173 -9.81 0.18 -3.71
CA ILE A 173 -8.87 -0.49 -2.78
C ILE A 173 -9.53 -1.09 -1.53
N ALA A 174 -10.75 -0.68 -1.17
CA ALA A 174 -11.51 -1.26 -0.06
C ALA A 174 -12.15 -2.61 -0.40
N PHE A 175 -12.37 -2.92 -1.68
CA PHE A 175 -12.86 -4.23 -2.13
C PHE A 175 -11.73 -5.26 -2.12
N LEU A 176 -10.57 -4.91 -2.66
CA LEU A 176 -9.41 -5.82 -2.69
C LEU A 176 -8.12 -5.02 -2.56
N SER A 177 -7.59 -4.96 -1.33
CA SER A 177 -6.37 -4.20 -1.06
C SER A 177 -5.14 -4.85 -1.69
N GLY A 178 -4.15 -4.04 -2.07
CA GLY A 178 -2.88 -4.55 -2.62
C GLY A 178 -2.14 -5.51 -1.66
N ALA A 179 -2.38 -5.38 -0.35
CA ALA A 179 -1.84 -6.30 0.65
C ALA A 179 -2.47 -7.71 0.57
N ILE A 180 -3.77 -7.79 0.27
CA ILE A 180 -4.48 -9.06 0.08
C ILE A 180 -4.09 -9.67 -1.26
N ILE A 181 -4.06 -8.87 -2.33
CA ILE A 181 -3.58 -9.32 -3.65
C ILE A 181 -2.20 -9.97 -3.52
N LYS A 182 -1.28 -9.29 -2.85
CA LYS A 182 0.05 -9.84 -2.60
C LYS A 182 0.01 -11.15 -1.82
N GLN A 183 -0.84 -11.27 -0.79
CA GLN A 183 -0.97 -12.51 -0.03
C GLN A 183 -1.56 -13.66 -0.85
N ILE A 184 -2.54 -13.38 -1.72
CA ILE A 184 -3.11 -14.37 -2.65
C ILE A 184 -2.01 -14.89 -3.58
N LEU A 185 -1.21 -13.99 -4.17
CA LEU A 185 -0.12 -14.36 -5.07
C LEU A 185 1.00 -15.12 -4.35
N ASP A 186 1.42 -14.63 -3.18
CA ASP A 186 2.46 -15.25 -2.36
C ASP A 186 2.06 -16.66 -1.91
N ARG A 187 0.76 -16.91 -1.67
CA ARG A 187 0.24 -18.21 -1.20
C ARG A 187 -0.39 -19.06 -2.29
N TYR A 188 -0.48 -18.58 -3.51
CA TYR A 188 -1.14 -19.29 -4.60
C TYR A 188 -0.78 -20.79 -4.71
N PRO A 189 0.50 -21.21 -4.56
CA PRO A 189 0.87 -22.63 -4.71
C PRO A 189 0.24 -23.57 -3.67
N ILE A 190 -0.31 -23.01 -2.58
CA ILE A 190 -0.99 -23.76 -1.51
C ILE A 190 -2.48 -23.43 -1.42
N LEU A 191 -3.01 -22.58 -2.32
CA LEU A 191 -4.44 -22.28 -2.41
C LEU A 191 -5.10 -23.38 -3.25
N HIS A 192 -5.56 -24.46 -2.61
CA HIS A 192 -6.20 -25.58 -3.30
C HIS A 192 -7.71 -25.62 -3.06
N LEU A 193 -8.17 -25.04 -1.96
CA LEU A 193 -9.56 -25.01 -1.55
C LEU A 193 -10.03 -23.56 -1.37
N GLU A 194 -11.32 -23.35 -1.57
CA GLU A 194 -11.97 -22.06 -1.31
C GLU A 194 -11.78 -21.58 0.12
N THR A 195 -11.74 -22.50 1.08
CA THR A 195 -11.45 -22.21 2.49
C THR A 195 -10.05 -21.64 2.71
N ASP A 196 -9.08 -21.96 1.85
CA ASP A 196 -7.73 -21.39 1.92
C ASP A 196 -7.76 -19.91 1.52
N LEU A 197 -8.61 -19.55 0.55
CA LEU A 197 -8.83 -18.17 0.15
C LEU A 197 -9.53 -17.39 1.26
N ASP A 198 -10.55 -17.96 1.91
CA ASP A 198 -11.23 -17.33 3.07
C ASP A 198 -10.24 -16.98 4.19
N MET A 199 -9.28 -17.87 4.46
CA MET A 199 -8.22 -17.60 5.44
C MET A 199 -7.27 -16.46 5.04
N VAL A 200 -7.09 -16.23 3.73
CA VAL A 200 -6.26 -15.13 3.21
C VAL A 200 -7.01 -13.81 3.22
N ILE A 201 -8.29 -13.83 2.86
CA ILE A 201 -9.16 -12.65 2.85
C ILE A 201 -9.47 -12.21 4.28
N GLY A 202 -9.72 -13.15 5.19
CA GLY A 202 -10.14 -12.85 6.56
C GLY A 202 -11.54 -12.23 6.60
N ASN A 203 -11.71 -11.16 7.38
CA ASN A 203 -13.00 -10.53 7.64
C ASN A 203 -13.25 -9.29 6.76
N GLU A 204 -12.82 -9.29 5.51
CA GLU A 204 -13.00 -8.15 4.62
C GLU A 204 -14.46 -8.03 4.17
N THR A 205 -15.18 -7.14 4.85
CA THR A 205 -16.62 -6.94 4.71
C THR A 205 -17.07 -6.73 3.26
N TYR A 206 -16.31 -5.99 2.48
CA TYR A 206 -16.65 -5.65 1.08
C TYR A 206 -16.32 -6.77 0.10
N LEU A 207 -15.40 -7.67 0.44
CA LEU A 207 -14.99 -8.77 -0.44
C LEU A 207 -15.79 -10.04 -0.19
N ALA A 208 -16.30 -10.24 1.03
CA ALA A 208 -17.02 -11.44 1.44
C ALA A 208 -18.16 -11.85 0.47
N PRO A 209 -18.99 -10.93 -0.08
CA PRO A 209 -20.04 -11.29 -1.04
C PRO A 209 -19.51 -11.77 -2.40
N HIS A 210 -18.21 -11.57 -2.67
CA HIS A 210 -17.57 -11.80 -3.96
C HIS A 210 -16.47 -12.89 -3.90
N CYS A 211 -16.36 -13.62 -2.79
CA CYS A 211 -15.37 -14.70 -2.62
C CYS A 211 -15.47 -15.75 -3.73
N ASP A 212 -16.67 -16.24 -4.07
CA ASP A 212 -16.88 -17.23 -5.13
C ASP A 212 -16.36 -16.74 -6.49
N ALA A 213 -16.58 -15.45 -6.81
CA ALA A 213 -16.16 -14.85 -8.07
C ALA A 213 -14.64 -14.70 -8.13
N LEU A 214 -14.02 -14.29 -7.01
CA LEU A 214 -12.58 -14.22 -6.86
C LEU A 214 -11.93 -15.62 -6.95
N TRP A 215 -12.52 -16.63 -6.32
CA TRP A 215 -12.04 -18.01 -6.39
C TRP A 215 -12.08 -18.55 -7.83
N LYS A 216 -13.17 -18.30 -8.55
CA LYS A 216 -13.28 -18.64 -9.98
C LYS A 216 -12.18 -17.98 -10.80
N LEU A 217 -11.89 -16.69 -10.58
CA LEU A 217 -10.79 -15.99 -11.24
C LEU A 217 -9.43 -16.61 -10.91
N ILE A 218 -9.17 -16.96 -9.65
CA ILE A 218 -7.90 -17.59 -9.24
C ILE A 218 -7.71 -18.93 -9.95
N ASN A 219 -8.79 -19.70 -10.11
CA ASN A 219 -8.76 -20.98 -10.83
C ASN A 219 -8.50 -20.82 -12.33
N THR A 220 -8.78 -19.66 -12.95
CA THR A 220 -8.42 -19.46 -14.37
C THR A 220 -6.93 -19.26 -14.56
N PHE A 221 -6.19 -18.91 -13.51
CA PHE A 221 -4.77 -18.61 -13.64
C PHE A 221 -3.89 -19.80 -14.04
N GLU A 222 -4.34 -21.05 -13.85
CA GLU A 222 -3.60 -22.22 -14.31
C GLU A 222 -3.57 -22.29 -15.85
N ALA A 223 -4.68 -21.94 -16.49
CA ALA A 223 -4.76 -21.90 -17.95
C ALA A 223 -3.83 -20.81 -18.53
N ASP A 224 -3.73 -19.67 -17.85
CA ASP A 224 -2.86 -18.56 -18.23
C ASP A 224 -1.36 -18.93 -18.20
N PHE A 225 -1.00 -20.06 -17.56
CA PHE A 225 0.39 -20.48 -17.37
C PHE A 225 0.93 -21.39 -18.45
N ILE A 226 0.07 -22.03 -19.21
CA ILE A 226 0.46 -22.94 -20.28
C ILE A 226 1.47 -22.27 -21.23
N PRO A 227 1.25 -21.02 -21.71
CA PRO A 227 2.20 -20.37 -22.61
C PRO A 227 3.57 -20.09 -21.97
N PHE A 228 3.61 -19.78 -20.67
CA PHE A 228 4.87 -19.50 -19.96
C PHE A 228 5.66 -20.78 -19.71
N GLN A 229 4.98 -21.89 -19.41
CA GLN A 229 5.61 -23.20 -19.26
C GLN A 229 6.20 -23.68 -20.58
N GLU A 230 5.44 -23.58 -21.67
CA GLU A 230 5.91 -23.91 -23.02
C GLU A 230 7.14 -23.08 -23.42
N LYS A 231 7.09 -21.76 -23.19
CA LYS A 231 8.23 -20.86 -23.44
C LYS A 231 9.46 -21.25 -22.62
N ALA A 232 9.29 -21.54 -21.32
CA ALA A 232 10.39 -21.91 -20.44
C ALA A 232 11.05 -23.26 -20.84
N GLU A 233 10.26 -24.24 -21.28
CA GLU A 233 10.80 -25.52 -21.78
C GLU A 233 11.55 -25.32 -23.11
N LEU A 234 11.04 -24.50 -24.03
CA LEU A 234 11.75 -24.15 -25.27
C LEU A 234 13.09 -23.45 -25.00
N GLU A 235 13.14 -22.55 -24.02
CA GLU A 235 14.38 -21.88 -23.61
C GLU A 235 15.39 -22.85 -22.99
N LYS A 236 14.94 -23.80 -22.16
CA LYS A 236 15.79 -24.86 -21.59
C LYS A 236 16.38 -25.75 -22.69
N ASP A 237 15.57 -26.16 -23.66
CA ASP A 237 16.02 -26.96 -24.79
C ASP A 237 17.02 -26.21 -25.67
N ALA A 238 16.79 -24.91 -25.91
CA ALA A 238 17.74 -24.07 -26.64
C ALA A 238 19.08 -23.96 -25.89
N ILE A 239 19.06 -23.71 -24.59
CA ILE A 239 20.28 -23.65 -23.76
C ILE A 239 21.02 -24.98 -23.76
N LYS A 240 20.29 -26.10 -23.66
CA LYS A 240 20.89 -27.45 -23.70
C LYS A 240 21.59 -27.69 -25.04
N LYS A 241 20.94 -27.39 -26.17
CA LYS A 241 21.54 -27.51 -27.51
C LYS A 241 22.80 -26.65 -27.66
N VAL A 242 22.79 -25.42 -27.16
CA VAL A 242 23.98 -24.54 -27.19
C VAL A 242 25.12 -25.14 -26.37
N LYS A 243 24.85 -25.68 -25.17
CA LYS A 243 25.87 -26.33 -24.34
C LYS A 243 26.47 -27.58 -25.01
N GLU A 244 25.65 -28.39 -25.68
CA GLU A 244 26.12 -29.57 -26.43
C GLU A 244 27.03 -29.17 -27.61
N LEU A 245 26.67 -28.11 -28.35
CA LEU A 245 27.49 -27.57 -29.44
C LEU A 245 28.84 -27.01 -28.96
N VAL A 246 28.84 -26.29 -27.83
CA VAL A 246 30.07 -25.75 -27.22
C VAL A 246 30.99 -26.88 -26.73
N THR A 247 30.42 -27.95 -26.16
CA THR A 247 31.20 -29.09 -25.66
C THR A 247 31.84 -29.89 -26.81
N THR A 248 31.13 -30.03 -27.94
CA THR A 248 31.63 -30.75 -29.11
C THR A 248 32.77 -30.01 -29.82
N THR A 249 32.72 -28.67 -29.86
CA THR A 249 33.75 -27.84 -30.50
C THR A 249 35.10 -27.88 -29.77
N HIS A 250 35.15 -28.27 -28.50
CA HIS A 250 36.40 -28.38 -27.73
C HIS A 250 37.11 -29.74 -27.83
N GLN A 251 36.65 -30.66 -28.69
CA GLN A 251 37.22 -32.00 -28.88
C GLN A 251 37.96 -32.19 -30.23
N GLU A 252 38.61 -31.16 -30.78
CA GLU A 252 39.57 -31.34 -31.87
C GLU A 252 41.03 -31.47 -31.39
N PRO A 253 41.88 -32.20 -32.15
CA PRO A 253 42.89 -33.09 -31.58
C PRO A 253 44.24 -32.41 -31.38
N THR A 254 44.90 -32.81 -30.29
CA THR A 254 46.30 -32.51 -30.01
C THR A 254 47.23 -33.36 -30.87
N THR A 255 47.59 -32.89 -32.08
CA THR A 255 48.80 -33.23 -32.86
C THR A 255 48.73 -32.38 -34.15
N GLU A 256 49.63 -31.48 -34.54
CA GLU A 256 51.09 -31.36 -34.41
C GLU A 256 51.56 -29.89 -34.54
N SER A 257 52.78 -29.64 -34.07
CA SER A 257 53.73 -28.62 -34.55
C SER A 257 53.48 -27.13 -34.30
N SER A 258 54.20 -26.67 -33.27
CA SER A 258 54.76 -25.34 -33.04
C SER A 258 55.01 -24.49 -34.29
N THR A 259 54.44 -23.28 -34.32
CA THR A 259 55.15 -22.08 -34.77
C THR A 259 54.63 -20.89 -33.96
N ILE A 260 55.48 -20.41 -33.06
CA ILE A 260 55.24 -19.22 -32.24
C ILE A 260 55.41 -18.00 -33.15
N ILE A 261 54.31 -17.38 -33.58
CA ILE A 261 54.31 -16.04 -34.16
C ILE A 261 53.77 -15.09 -33.11
N ALA A 262 54.66 -14.28 -32.53
CA ALA A 262 54.32 -13.20 -31.63
C ALA A 262 53.60 -12.08 -32.41
N LEU A 263 52.30 -11.91 -32.16
CA LEU A 263 51.52 -10.76 -32.60
C LEU A 263 51.57 -9.66 -31.52
N PRO A 264 51.70 -8.38 -31.92
CA PRO A 264 51.79 -7.26 -30.97
C PRO A 264 50.42 -6.95 -30.32
N PRO A 265 50.44 -6.34 -29.12
CA PRO A 265 49.24 -6.06 -28.35
C PRO A 265 48.36 -5.01 -29.06
N SER A 266 47.19 -5.42 -29.50
CA SER A 266 46.17 -4.52 -30.02
C SER A 266 45.50 -3.80 -28.86
N GLN A 267 45.70 -2.48 -28.79
CA GLN A 267 45.05 -1.60 -27.82
C GLN A 267 43.53 -1.69 -27.96
N THR A 268 42.87 -2.24 -26.95
CA THR A 268 41.42 -2.23 -26.85
C THR A 268 41.00 -0.88 -26.26
N GLN A 269 40.49 0.00 -27.11
CA GLN A 269 39.86 1.25 -26.66
C GLN A 269 38.53 0.93 -25.98
N TYR A 270 38.43 1.26 -24.69
CA TYR A 270 37.19 1.25 -23.94
C TYR A 270 36.26 2.36 -24.45
N GLY A 271 35.34 1.99 -25.35
CA GLY A 271 34.20 2.82 -25.72
C GLY A 271 33.25 2.97 -24.54
N THR A 272 33.20 4.17 -23.97
CA THR A 272 32.21 4.55 -22.94
C THR A 272 30.85 4.68 -23.64
N GLN A 273 29.97 3.70 -23.45
CA GLN A 273 28.58 3.81 -23.91
C GLN A 273 27.82 4.76 -23.00
N ALA A 274 27.45 5.91 -23.55
CA ALA A 274 26.53 6.84 -22.92
C ALA A 274 25.14 6.19 -22.81
N ALA A 275 24.65 6.04 -21.58
CA ALA A 275 23.28 5.64 -21.30
C ALA A 275 22.31 6.70 -21.87
N ALA A 276 21.63 6.36 -22.96
CA ALA A 276 20.50 7.13 -23.46
C ALA A 276 19.38 7.10 -22.42
N LYS A 277 19.13 8.24 -21.77
CA LYS A 277 17.93 8.47 -20.97
C LYS A 277 16.72 8.45 -21.92
N LEU A 278 15.97 7.36 -21.88
CA LEU A 278 14.60 7.32 -22.39
C LEU A 278 13.75 8.30 -21.56
N ASN A 279 13.35 9.40 -22.19
CA ASN A 279 12.33 10.29 -21.65
C ASN A 279 10.98 9.55 -21.72
N LEU A 280 10.52 9.06 -20.56
CA LEU A 280 9.14 8.62 -20.40
C LEU A 280 8.23 9.86 -20.43
N PRO A 281 7.09 9.81 -21.15
CA PRO A 281 6.12 10.90 -21.17
C PRO A 281 5.53 11.12 -19.77
N GLU A 282 5.43 12.38 -19.37
CA GLU A 282 4.77 12.77 -18.12
C GLU A 282 3.29 12.37 -18.15
N PRO A 283 2.75 11.82 -17.05
CA PRO A 283 1.33 11.52 -16.97
C PRO A 283 0.53 12.83 -16.99
N MET A 284 -0.47 12.89 -17.88
CA MET A 284 -1.42 13.99 -17.97
C MET A 284 -2.15 14.17 -16.62
N PRO A 285 -2.32 15.40 -16.13
CA PRO A 285 -3.09 15.67 -14.94
C PRO A 285 -4.58 15.41 -15.22
N TYR A 286 -5.19 14.57 -14.40
CA TYR A 286 -6.65 14.53 -14.19
C TYR A 286 -7.03 15.50 -13.08
#